data_AF-A0A0F9AI72-F1
#
_entry.id   AF-A0A0F9AI72-F1
#
_cell.length_a   1.000
_cell.length_b   1.000
_cell.length_c   1.000
_cell.angle_alpha   90.00
_cell.angle_beta   90.00
_cell.angle_gamma   90.00
#
_symmetry.space_group_name_H-M   'P 1'
#
loop_
_entity.id
_entity.type
_entity.pdbx_description
1 polymer ?
#
loop_
_entity_poly.entity_id
_entity_poly.type
_entity_poly.pdbx_seq_one_letter_code
_entity_poly.pdbx_strand_id
1 'polypeptide(L)' 'MTLREFHNGLRILLNLDLDELATAGAMEHRDFDTYAEFRTDPFRWFIRASDQRAEAVWSLMQERREP' A
#
# COMPACT_ATOMS: atom_id res chain seq x y z
N MET A 1 -16.66 7.70 -5.98
CA MET A 1 -15.92 7.58 -4.71
C MET A 1 -16.58 8.45 -3.66
N THR A 2 -17.09 7.86 -2.57
CA THR A 2 -17.62 8.58 -1.41
C THR A 2 -16.50 8.94 -0.42
N LEU A 3 -16.75 9.88 0.51
CA LEU A 3 -15.80 10.18 1.61
C LEU A 3 -15.46 8.92 2.42
N ARG A 4 -16.45 8.06 2.65
CA ARG A 4 -16.29 6.80 3.37
C ARG A 4 -15.35 5.85 2.63
N GLU A 5 -15.51 5.70 1.32
CA GLU A 5 -14.62 4.88 0.48
C GLU A 5 -13.19 5.43 0.45
N PHE A 6 -13.05 6.76 0.33
CA PHE A 6 -11.74 7.41 0.35
C PHE A 6 -11.04 7.19 1.69
N HIS A 7 -11.73 7.48 2.79
CA HIS A 7 -11.20 7.30 4.15
C HIS A 7 -10.87 5.82 4.44
N ASN A 8 -11.71 4.88 3.98
CA ASN A 8 -11.42 3.45 4.10
C ASN A 8 -10.14 3.08 3.33
N GLY A 9 -9.96 3.60 2.11
CA GLY A 9 -8.75 3.42 1.34
C GLY A 9 -7.49 3.87 2.09
N LEU A 10 -7.53 5.05 2.71
CA LEU A 10 -6.40 5.54 3.51
C LEU A 10 -6.11 4.63 4.71
N ARG A 11 -7.15 4.11 5.37
CA ARG A 11 -6.99 3.17 6.49
C ARG A 11 -6.37 1.85 6.02
N ILE A 12 -6.80 1.33 4.87
CA ILE A 12 -6.22 0.10 4.32
C ILE A 12 -4.73 0.30 4.05
N LEU A 13 -4.37 1.38 3.34
CA LEU A 13 -2.97 1.70 3.02
C LEU A 13 -2.10 1.81 4.28
N LEU A 14 -2.61 2.44 5.34
CA LEU A 14 -1.91 2.58 6.63
C LEU A 14 -1.66 1.24 7.35
N ASN A 15 -2.46 0.21 7.04
CA ASN A 15 -2.45 -1.10 7.69
C ASN A 15 -1.95 -2.24 6.78
N LEU A 16 -1.31 -1.93 5.64
CA LEU A 16 -0.59 -2.94 4.86
C LEU A 16 0.71 -3.31 5.58
N ASP A 17 1.00 -4.60 5.64
CA ASP A 17 2.25 -5.12 6.18
C ASP A 17 3.27 -5.50 5.09
N LEU A 18 4.51 -5.80 5.49
CA LEU A 18 5.60 -6.11 4.57
C LEU A 18 5.31 -7.37 3.74
N ASP A 19 4.69 -8.39 4.32
CA ASP A 19 4.46 -9.66 3.62
C ASP A 19 3.40 -9.47 2.53
N GLU A 20 2.36 -8.67 2.81
CA GLU A 20 1.36 -8.29 1.80
C GLU A 20 1.97 -7.49 0.65
N LEU A 21 2.75 -6.46 0.99
CA LEU A 21 3.43 -5.61 0.01
C LEU A 21 4.42 -6.41 -0.85
N ALA A 22 5.14 -7.36 -0.24
CA ALA A 22 6.05 -8.25 -0.94
C ALA A 22 5.30 -9.24 -1.84
N THR A 23 4.19 -9.80 -1.37
CA THR A 23 3.36 -10.75 -2.13
C THR A 23 2.77 -10.10 -3.38
N ALA A 24 2.35 -8.83 -3.29
CA ALA A 24 1.85 -8.07 -4.44
C ALA A 24 2.95 -7.57 -5.38
N GLY A 25 4.23 -7.73 -5.03
CA GLY A 25 5.35 -7.18 -5.80
C GLY A 25 5.52 -5.66 -5.69
N ALA A 26 4.91 -5.02 -4.67
CA ALA A 26 5.16 -3.62 -4.37
C ALA A 26 6.55 -3.41 -3.74
N MET A 27 7.08 -4.43 -3.08
CA MET A 27 8.40 -4.46 -2.44
C MET A 27 9.04 -5.84 -2.62
N GLU A 28 10.35 -5.96 -2.37
CA GLU A 28 11.01 -7.25 -2.33
C GLU A 28 10.78 -7.96 -0.97
N HIS A 29 10.87 -9.29 -0.98
CA HIS A 29 10.80 -10.06 0.26
C HIS A 29 11.97 -9.66 1.17
N ARG A 30 11.65 -9.29 2.42
CA ARG A 30 12.63 -8.83 3.44
C ARG A 30 13.31 -7.49 3.12
N ASP A 31 12.71 -6.66 2.26
CA ASP A 31 13.15 -5.27 2.07
C ASP A 31 12.70 -4.39 3.26
N PHE A 32 13.36 -4.58 4.40
CA PHE A 32 13.02 -3.90 5.65
C PHE A 32 13.29 -2.40 5.60
N ASP A 33 14.24 -1.94 4.79
CA ASP A 33 14.58 -0.52 4.64
C ASP A 33 13.47 0.21 3.88
N THR A 34 13.06 -0.31 2.71
CA THR A 34 11.93 0.26 1.96
C THR A 34 10.63 0.20 2.78
N TYR A 35 10.43 -0.86 3.55
CA TYR A 35 9.27 -0.96 4.44
C TYR A 35 9.32 0.05 5.60
N ALA A 36 10.49 0.32 6.18
CA ALA A 36 10.63 1.36 7.19
C ALA A 36 10.31 2.76 6.62
N GLU A 37 10.74 3.04 5.39
CA GLU A 37 10.37 4.27 4.68
C GLU A 37 8.87 4.36 4.44
N PHE A 38 8.26 3.28 3.96
CA PHE A 38 6.81 3.18 3.77
C PHE A 38 6.06 3.43 5.09
N ARG A 39 6.48 2.81 6.19
CA ARG A 39 5.85 2.95 7.51
C ARG A 39 5.96 4.35 8.09
N THR A 40 6.95 5.13 7.67
CA THR A 40 7.11 6.52 8.09
C THR A 40 6.01 7.41 7.52
N ASP A 41 5.69 7.26 6.23
CA ASP A 41 4.59 7.97 5.57
C ASP A 41 4.07 7.17 4.36
N PRO A 42 3.07 6.27 4.58
CA PRO A 42 2.55 5.41 3.52
C PRO A 42 1.92 6.18 2.36
N PHE A 43 1.33 7.34 2.65
CA PHE A 43 0.65 8.18 1.67
C PHE A 43 1.65 8.84 0.73
N ARG A 44 2.69 9.46 1.30
CA ARG A 44 3.77 10.07 0.52
C ARG A 44 4.55 9.02 -0.25
N TRP A 45 4.80 7.85 0.35
CA TRP A 45 5.46 6.74 -0.33
C TRP A 45 4.65 6.32 -1.57
N PHE A 46 3.35 6.08 -1.41
CA PHE A 46 2.46 5.66 -2.50
C PHE A 46 2.42 6.69 -3.64
N ILE A 47 2.36 7.98 -3.33
CA ILE A 47 2.34 9.06 -4.33
C ILE A 47 3.66 9.14 -5.12
N ARG A 48 4.79 8.74 -4.53
CA ARG A 48 6.12 8.82 -5.15
C ARG A 48 6.63 7.50 -5.72
N ALA A 49 5.91 6.41 -5.48
CA ALA A 49 6.24 5.09 -5.99
C ALA A 49 6.21 5.10 -7.53
N SER A 50 6.97 4.19 -8.16
CA SER A 50 6.82 3.94 -9.60
C SER A 50 5.42 3.42 -9.89
N ASP A 51 4.93 3.64 -11.11
CA ASP A 51 3.60 3.20 -11.54
C ASP A 51 3.36 1.72 -11.23
N GLN A 52 4.34 0.84 -11.51
CA GLN A 52 4.26 -0.58 -11.20
C GLN A 52 4.03 -0.87 -9.71
N ARG A 53 4.77 -0.18 -8.82
CA ARG A 53 4.62 -0.37 -7.37
C ARG A 53 3.30 0.21 -6.87
N ALA A 54 2.89 1.36 -7.40
CA ALA A 54 1.62 1.97 -7.08
C ALA A 54 0.45 1.08 -7.53
N GLU A 55 0.51 0.47 -8.71
CA GLU A 55 -0.51 -0.47 -9.21
C GLU A 55 -0.60 -1.74 -8.35
N ALA A 56 0.54 -2.28 -7.89
CA ALA A 56 0.58 -3.41 -6.97
C ALA A 56 -0.09 -3.08 -5.62
N VAL A 57 0.26 -1.95 -5.01
CA VAL A 57 -0.37 -1.48 -3.77
C VAL A 57 -1.85 -1.20 -3.98
N TRP A 58 -2.22 -0.60 -5.10
CA TRP A 58 -3.62 -0.32 -5.41
C TRP A 58 -4.44 -1.61 -5.52
N SER A 59 -3.91 -2.64 -6.18
CA SER A 59 -4.57 -3.94 -6.29
C SER A 59 -4.84 -4.56 -4.91
N LEU A 60 -3.85 -4.56 -4.01
CA LEU A 60 -4.04 -4.98 -2.60
C LEU A 60 -5.12 -4.17 -1.88
N MET A 61 -5.11 -2.85 -2.07
CA MET A 61 -6.09 -1.98 -1.46
C MET A 61 -7.51 -2.29 -1.95
N GLN A 62 -7.66 -2.72 -3.20
CA GLN A 62 -8.94 -3.10 -3.78
C GLN A 62 -9.43 -4.45 -3.26
N GLU A 63 -8.54 -5.43 -3.11
CA GLU A 63 -8.86 -6.73 -2.50
C GLU A 63 -9.41 -6.57 -1.07
N ARG A 64 -8.77 -5.72 -0.24
CA ARG A 64 -9.23 -5.42 1.12
C ARG A 64 -10.47 -4.52 1.20
N ARG A 65 -10.93 -3.95 0.08
CA ARG A 65 -12.18 -3.16 0.03
C ARG A 65 -13.40 -4.05 -0.21
N GLU A 66 -13.21 -5.27 -0.70
CA GLU A 66 -14.29 -6.24 -0.80
C GLU A 66 -14.70 -6.74 0.61
N PRO A 67 -16.00 -6.94 0.86
CA PRO A 67 -16.55 -7.18 2.20
C PRO A 67 -16.16 -8.52 2.82
#